data_AF-A0A5C3KFG8-F1
#
_entry.id   AF-A0A5C3KFG8-F1
#
_cell.length_a   1.000
_cell.length_b   1.000
_cell.length_c   1.000
_cell.angle_alpha   90.00
_cell.angle_beta   90.00
_cell.angle_gamma   90.00
#
_symmetry.space_group_name_H-M   'P 1'
#
loop_
_entity.id
_entity.type
_entity.pdbx_description
1 polymer ?
#
loop_
_entity_poly.entity_id
_entity_poly.type
_entity_poly.pdbx_seq_one_letter_code
_entity_poly.pdbx_strand_id
1 'polypeptide(L)'
;MPLNHLGITSHHYDELHPFYSATLKPLGYAQKMEFMDGDVRGYGAKYCAPDFWLARARKEEDGSTTSTTPPNTATGSPLHFAFTARTRNEVRAFYDAAIAAGGKCNGPPGVRPQYFFSYYGAFILDPEGRNIEAVCLKPGFWAEEWSWPVWAGLGGAVAAGAAYWF
;
A
#
# COMPACT_ATOMS: atom_id res chain seq x y z
N MET A 1 -7.73 10.45 5.90
CA MET A 1 -8.84 9.49 5.72
C MET A 1 -9.15 8.90 7.08
N PRO A 2 -10.30 9.15 7.74
CA PRO A 2 -10.53 8.57 9.07
C PRO A 2 -11.05 7.12 8.92
N LEU A 3 -10.18 6.24 8.44
CA LEU A 3 -10.26 4.80 8.67
C LEU A 3 -9.05 4.46 9.54
N ASN A 4 -9.28 3.90 10.73
CA ASN A 4 -8.20 3.67 11.70
C ASN A 4 -7.42 2.40 11.39
N HIS A 5 -8.13 1.31 11.07
CA HIS A 5 -7.55 0.05 10.65
C HIS A 5 -8.55 -0.76 9.82
N LEU A 6 -8.04 -1.71 9.04
CA LEU A 6 -8.80 -2.69 8.28
C LEU A 6 -8.33 -4.10 8.67
N GLY A 7 -9.27 -4.99 8.96
CA GLY A 7 -8.98 -6.40 9.18
C GLY A 7 -9.62 -7.27 8.11
N ILE A 8 -8.85 -8.22 7.58
CA ILE A 8 -9.33 -9.25 6.67
C ILE A 8 -9.05 -10.64 7.27
N THR A 9 -9.95 -11.56 6.98
CA THR A 9 -9.86 -12.98 7.36
C THR A 9 -9.73 -13.84 6.11
N SER A 10 -8.94 -14.92 6.19
CA SER A 10 -8.65 -15.77 5.04
C SER A 10 -8.46 -17.24 5.41
N HIS A 11 -8.88 -18.14 4.52
CA HIS A 11 -8.58 -19.56 4.60
C HIS A 11 -7.21 -19.90 4.00
N HIS A 12 -6.70 -19.08 3.08
CA HIS A 12 -5.38 -19.19 2.45
C HIS A 12 -4.34 -18.31 3.14
N TYR A 13 -4.40 -18.27 4.48
CA TYR A 13 -3.56 -17.39 5.30
C TYR A 13 -2.07 -17.55 5.02
N ASP A 14 -1.61 -18.80 4.87
CA ASP A 14 -0.21 -19.12 4.66
C ASP A 14 0.33 -18.65 3.29
N GLU A 15 -0.55 -18.45 2.31
CA GLU A 15 -0.23 -17.86 1.01
C GLU A 15 -0.30 -16.32 1.08
N LEU A 16 -1.30 -15.78 1.78
CA LEU A 16 -1.51 -14.34 1.88
C LEU A 16 -0.49 -13.63 2.77
N HIS A 17 0.00 -14.27 3.84
CA HIS A 17 1.01 -13.66 4.70
C HIS A 17 2.28 -13.25 3.94
N PRO A 18 3.00 -14.16 3.25
CA PRO A 18 4.18 -13.79 2.47
C PRO A 18 3.82 -12.83 1.33
N PHE A 19 2.65 -12.98 0.71
CA PHE A 19 2.16 -12.06 -0.32
C PHE A 19 2.04 -10.61 0.17
N TYR A 20 1.30 -10.37 1.27
CA TYR A 20 1.12 -9.03 1.83
C TYR A 20 2.42 -8.48 2.43
N SER A 21 3.25 -9.32 3.05
CA SER A 21 4.56 -8.93 3.55
C SER A 21 5.46 -8.39 2.41
N ALA A 22 5.53 -9.09 1.28
CA ALA A 22 6.30 -8.67 0.11
C ALA A 22 5.69 -7.42 -0.56
N THR A 23 4.38 -7.43 -0.76
CA THR A 23 3.64 -6.40 -1.51
C THR A 23 3.62 -5.05 -0.79
N LEU A 24 3.50 -5.03 0.54
CA LEU A 24 3.39 -3.79 1.31
C LEU A 24 4.76 -3.21 1.71
N LYS A 25 5.83 -4.01 1.68
CA LYS A 25 7.19 -3.57 2.02
C LYS A 25 7.65 -2.31 1.27
N PRO A 26 7.42 -2.16 -0.05
CA PRO A 26 7.76 -0.93 -0.78
C PRO A 26 7.02 0.33 -0.28
N LEU A 27 5.83 0.17 0.31
CA LEU A 27 5.09 1.26 0.93
C LEU A 27 5.60 1.59 2.35
N GLY A 28 6.65 0.90 2.80
CA GLY A 28 7.23 1.04 4.13
C GLY A 28 6.51 0.28 5.22
N TYR A 29 5.60 -0.63 4.87
CA TYR A 29 4.95 -1.50 5.83
C TYR A 29 5.88 -2.61 6.30
N ALA A 30 5.72 -3.01 7.55
CA ALA A 30 6.30 -4.22 8.12
C ALA A 30 5.29 -4.88 9.05
N GLN A 31 5.45 -6.18 9.30
CA GLN A 31 4.76 -6.84 10.42
C GLN A 31 5.22 -6.19 11.72
N LYS A 32 4.27 -5.70 12.51
CA LYS A 32 4.50 -5.00 13.78
C LYS A 32 3.99 -5.79 14.97
N MET A 33 2.93 -6.56 14.78
CA MET A 33 2.27 -7.31 15.84
C MET A 33 1.90 -8.70 15.33
N GLU A 34 1.93 -9.66 16.25
CA GLU A 34 1.50 -11.03 16.06
C GLU A 34 0.73 -11.48 17.30
N PHE A 35 -0.42 -12.13 17.08
CA PHE A 35 -1.23 -12.73 18.13
C PHE A 35 -1.63 -14.15 17.74
N MET A 36 -2.09 -14.92 18.73
CA MET A 36 -2.62 -16.27 18.56
C MET A 36 -1.65 -17.17 17.79
N ASP A 37 -0.39 -17.22 18.24
CA ASP A 37 0.67 -18.06 17.67
C ASP A 37 0.86 -17.91 16.15
N GLY A 38 0.67 -16.69 15.64
CA GLY A 38 0.86 -16.38 14.23
C GLY A 38 -0.42 -16.40 13.40
N ASP A 39 -1.58 -16.68 13.99
CA ASP A 39 -2.85 -16.65 13.25
C ASP A 39 -3.36 -15.23 12.98
N VAL A 40 -2.88 -14.22 13.72
CA VAL A 40 -3.24 -12.83 13.48
C VAL A 40 -1.98 -11.98 13.38
N ARG A 41 -1.82 -11.26 12.28
CA ARG A 41 -0.68 -10.37 12.03
C ARG A 41 -1.14 -8.97 11.68
N GLY A 42 -0.57 -7.99 12.37
CA GLY A 42 -0.77 -6.57 12.13
C GLY A 42 0.41 -5.97 11.37
N TYR A 43 0.14 -5.30 10.26
CA TYR A 43 1.10 -4.55 9.47
C TYR A 43 0.86 -3.04 9.64
N GLY A 44 1.95 -2.29 9.70
CA GLY A 44 1.90 -0.83 9.76
C GLY A 44 3.08 -0.18 9.05
N ALA A 45 2.83 0.99 8.47
CA ALA A 45 3.87 1.79 7.81
C ALA A 45 4.85 2.40 8.82
N LYS A 46 6.14 2.28 8.55
CA LYS A 46 7.22 2.98 9.27
C LYS A 46 7.16 2.80 10.79
N TYR A 47 6.88 3.88 11.53
CA TYR A 47 6.82 3.95 12.99
C TYR A 47 5.37 3.99 13.53
N CYS A 48 4.38 3.75 12.66
CA CYS A 48 2.98 3.77 13.03
C CYS A 48 2.54 2.42 13.64
N ALA A 49 1.47 2.47 14.44
CA ALA A 49 0.75 1.28 14.88
C ALA A 49 0.19 0.52 13.66
N PRO A 50 -0.11 -0.79 13.77
CA PRO A 50 -0.72 -1.53 12.69
C PRO A 50 -2.08 -0.94 12.29
N ASP A 51 -2.26 -0.72 11.00
CA ASP A 51 -3.52 -0.27 10.39
C ASP A 51 -4.09 -1.30 9.40
N PHE A 52 -3.36 -2.38 9.11
CA PHE A 52 -3.84 -3.51 8.31
C PHE A 52 -3.63 -4.82 9.06
N TRP A 53 -4.69 -5.61 9.20
CA TRP A 53 -4.69 -6.88 9.92
C TRP A 53 -5.06 -8.04 9.01
N LEU A 54 -4.25 -9.08 9.02
CA LEU A 54 -4.52 -10.35 8.37
C LEU A 54 -4.73 -11.42 9.44
N ALA A 55 -5.88 -12.06 9.44
CA ALA A 55 -6.23 -13.13 10.37
C ALA A 55 -6.54 -14.44 9.63
N ARG A 56 -6.15 -15.58 10.20
CA ARG A 56 -6.58 -16.90 9.76
C ARG A 56 -8.07 -17.05 10.10
N ALA A 57 -8.85 -17.50 9.13
CA ALA A 57 -10.25 -17.82 9.39
C ALA A 57 -10.35 -19.04 10.33
N ARG A 58 -11.17 -18.91 11.36
CA ARG A 58 -11.34 -19.95 12.38
C ARG A 58 -12.18 -21.09 11.80
N LYS A 59 -11.81 -22.34 12.13
CA LYS A 59 -12.70 -23.48 12.00
C LYS A 59 -13.67 -23.47 13.18
N GLU A 60 -14.96 -23.39 12.90
CA GLU A 60 -16.01 -23.58 13.89
C GLU A 60 -16.06 -25.05 14.32
N GLU A 61 -16.63 -25.31 15.50
CA GLU A 61 -16.70 -26.65 16.11
C GLU A 61 -17.51 -27.65 15.27
N ASP A 62 -18.43 -27.15 14.43
CA ASP A 62 -19.21 -27.95 13.49
C ASP A 62 -18.48 -28.22 12.15
N GLY A 63 -17.23 -27.77 12.03
CA GLY A 63 -16.42 -27.90 10.82
C GLY A 63 -16.71 -26.84 9.76
N SER A 64 -17.66 -25.93 10.00
CA SER A 64 -17.86 -24.75 9.17
C SER A 64 -16.72 -23.75 9.38
N THR A 65 -16.57 -22.82 8.45
CA THR A 65 -15.51 -21.82 8.54
C THR A 65 -16.11 -20.44 8.36
N THR A 66 -16.09 -19.63 9.41
CA THR A 66 -16.53 -18.24 9.38
C THR A 66 -15.41 -17.35 8.84
N SER A 67 -15.53 -16.98 7.56
CA SER A 67 -14.84 -15.80 7.04
C SER A 67 -15.75 -14.59 7.24
N THR A 68 -15.28 -13.57 7.95
CA THR A 68 -15.94 -12.25 8.00
C THR A 68 -15.87 -11.52 6.66
N THR A 69 -15.04 -12.01 5.73
CA THR A 69 -15.07 -11.57 4.33
C THR A 69 -16.01 -12.50 3.55
N PRO A 70 -17.17 -12.02 3.05
CA PRO A 70 -18.04 -12.85 2.23
C PRO A 70 -17.27 -13.36 1.01
N PRO A 71 -17.53 -14.60 0.55
CA PRO A 71 -16.93 -15.08 -0.69
C PRO A 71 -17.25 -14.09 -1.81
N ASN A 72 -16.27 -13.88 -2.70
CA ASN A 72 -16.28 -12.95 -3.82
C ASN A 72 -17.39 -13.23 -4.88
N THR A 73 -18.35 -14.09 -4.55
CA THR A 73 -19.43 -14.58 -5.40
C THR A 73 -20.78 -13.92 -5.13
N ALA A 74 -20.97 -13.25 -3.98
CA ALA A 74 -22.29 -12.74 -3.60
C ALA A 74 -22.68 -11.42 -4.29
N THR A 75 -21.72 -10.61 -4.75
CA THR A 75 -21.97 -9.26 -5.32
C THR A 75 -21.32 -9.03 -6.68
N GLY A 76 -20.59 -10.01 -7.22
CA GLY A 76 -19.86 -9.91 -8.49
C GLY A 76 -18.70 -8.92 -8.51
N SER A 77 -18.44 -8.20 -7.41
CA SER A 77 -17.35 -7.24 -7.29
C SER A 77 -16.41 -7.64 -6.14
N PRO A 78 -15.09 -7.68 -6.38
CA PRO A 78 -14.12 -8.00 -5.35
C PRO A 78 -14.10 -6.96 -4.23
N LEU A 79 -13.86 -7.43 -2.99
CA LEU A 79 -13.48 -6.56 -1.89
C LEU A 79 -12.29 -5.71 -2.34
N HIS A 80 -12.43 -4.39 -2.22
CA HIS A 80 -11.44 -3.42 -2.68
C HIS A 80 -10.99 -2.50 -1.54
N PHE A 81 -9.68 -2.31 -1.43
CA PHE A 81 -9.07 -1.36 -0.51
C PHE A 81 -7.73 -0.85 -1.07
N ALA A 82 -7.38 0.37 -0.70
CA ALA A 82 -6.21 1.07 -1.22
C ALA A 82 -5.27 1.51 -0.10
N PHE A 83 -3.97 1.32 -0.33
CA PHE A 83 -2.88 1.80 0.52
C PHE A 83 -2.35 3.12 -0.05
N THR A 84 -2.02 4.05 0.85
CA THR A 84 -1.45 5.33 0.44
C THR A 84 0.04 5.18 0.14
N ALA A 85 0.42 5.53 -1.09
CA ALA A 85 1.81 5.69 -1.52
C ALA A 85 2.21 7.18 -1.49
N ARG A 86 3.43 7.46 -1.04
CA ARG A 86 3.99 8.81 -0.93
C ARG A 86 4.55 9.32 -2.25
N THR A 87 4.91 8.40 -3.15
CA THR A 87 5.51 8.68 -4.46
C THR A 87 4.91 7.75 -5.52
N ARG A 88 5.05 8.13 -6.79
CA ARG A 88 4.68 7.23 -7.92
C ARG A 88 5.60 6.03 -8.00
N ASN A 89 6.84 6.18 -7.52
CA ASN A 89 7.81 5.08 -7.44
C ASN A 89 7.37 4.00 -6.45
N GLU A 90 6.84 4.39 -5.29
CA GLU A 90 6.27 3.43 -4.33
C GLU A 90 5.10 2.65 -4.92
N VAL A 91 4.25 3.28 -5.75
CA VAL A 91 3.16 2.59 -6.47
C VAL A 91 3.70 1.55 -7.46
N ARG A 92 4.75 1.90 -8.23
CA ARG A 92 5.38 0.96 -9.17
C ARG A 92 6.04 -0.21 -8.43
N ALA A 93 6.79 0.08 -7.37
CA ALA A 93 7.47 -0.94 -6.58
C ALA A 93 6.47 -1.87 -5.86
N PHE A 94 5.35 -1.34 -5.36
CA PHE A 94 4.22 -2.14 -4.86
C PHE A 94 3.70 -3.10 -5.94
N TYR A 95 3.45 -2.58 -7.15
CA TYR A 95 2.96 -3.39 -8.26
C TYR A 95 3.94 -4.50 -8.63
N ASP A 96 5.22 -4.18 -8.82
CA ASP A 96 6.24 -5.15 -9.19
C ASP A 96 6.40 -6.24 -8.13
N ALA A 97 6.40 -5.86 -6.84
CA ALA A 97 6.46 -6.80 -5.73
C ALA A 97 5.24 -7.72 -5.67
N ALA A 98 4.03 -7.18 -5.91
CA ALA A 98 2.80 -7.94 -5.89
C ALA A 98 2.72 -8.95 -7.05
N ILE A 99 3.12 -8.54 -8.25
CA ILE A 99 3.21 -9.44 -9.41
C ILE A 99 4.23 -10.54 -9.16
N ALA A 100 5.41 -10.20 -8.62
CA ALA A 100 6.44 -11.18 -8.27
C ALA A 100 5.98 -12.16 -7.19
N ALA A 101 5.10 -11.73 -6.28
CA ALA A 101 4.50 -12.56 -5.23
C ALA A 101 3.29 -13.38 -5.70
N GLY A 102 2.95 -13.37 -7.00
CA GLY A 102 1.87 -14.17 -7.58
C GLY A 102 0.51 -13.46 -7.69
N GLY A 103 0.45 -12.16 -7.40
CA GLY A 103 -0.73 -11.35 -7.64
C GLY A 103 -1.05 -11.21 -9.13
N LYS A 104 -2.33 -11.03 -9.47
CA LYS A 104 -2.75 -10.83 -10.86
C LYS A 104 -2.95 -9.34 -11.13
N CYS A 105 -2.44 -8.86 -12.26
CA CYS A 105 -2.68 -7.48 -12.67
C CYS A 105 -4.18 -7.23 -12.88
N ASN A 106 -4.70 -6.19 -12.24
CA ASN A 106 -6.07 -5.66 -12.45
C ASN A 106 -6.05 -4.22 -12.97
N GLY A 107 -4.87 -3.66 -13.17
CA GLY A 107 -4.65 -2.29 -13.65
C GLY A 107 -3.20 -1.87 -13.42
N PRO A 108 -2.37 -1.75 -14.47
CA PRO A 108 -0.95 -1.43 -14.31
C PRO A 108 -0.74 -0.01 -13.76
N PRO A 109 0.44 0.30 -13.18
CA PRO A 109 0.72 1.63 -12.63
C PRO A 109 0.50 2.73 -13.66
N GLY A 110 -0.32 3.72 -13.33
CA GLY A 110 -0.57 4.84 -14.23
C GLY A 110 -1.48 5.90 -13.67
N VAL A 111 -1.63 6.99 -14.43
CA VAL A 111 -2.61 8.04 -14.11
C VAL A 111 -4.03 7.53 -14.32
N ARG A 112 -4.97 8.01 -13.50
CA ARG A 112 -6.42 7.76 -13.58
C ARG A 112 -7.15 9.10 -13.68
N PRO A 113 -7.06 9.81 -14.82
CA PRO A 113 -7.64 11.14 -14.97
C PRO A 113 -9.16 11.15 -14.79
N GLN A 114 -9.83 10.02 -14.98
CA GLN A 114 -11.26 9.85 -14.73
C GLN A 114 -11.65 9.95 -13.25
N TYR A 115 -10.70 9.78 -12.32
CA TYR A 115 -10.94 9.95 -10.88
C TYR A 115 -10.49 11.33 -10.43
N PHE A 116 -9.22 11.65 -10.67
CA PHE A 116 -8.61 12.93 -10.35
C PHE A 116 -7.30 13.09 -11.12
N PHE A 117 -6.95 14.31 -11.52
CA PHE A 117 -5.85 14.56 -12.46
C PHE A 117 -4.49 14.04 -11.97
N SER A 118 -4.24 14.06 -10.65
CA SER A 118 -3.00 13.59 -10.05
C SER A 118 -3.07 12.15 -9.55
N TYR A 119 -4.22 11.48 -9.67
CA TYR A 119 -4.42 10.12 -9.20
C TYR A 119 -3.51 9.16 -9.96
N TYR A 120 -2.49 8.63 -9.29
CA TYR A 120 -1.61 7.61 -9.85
C TYR A 120 -1.77 6.33 -9.04
N GLY A 121 -2.29 5.27 -9.66
CA GLY A 121 -2.66 4.04 -8.98
C GLY A 121 -2.21 2.79 -9.72
N ALA A 122 -2.11 1.68 -8.98
CA ALA A 122 -1.90 0.33 -9.50
C ALA A 122 -2.81 -0.64 -8.75
N PHE A 123 -3.42 -1.58 -9.48
CA PHE A 123 -4.45 -2.49 -8.99
C PHE A 123 -4.01 -3.94 -9.20
N ILE A 124 -4.11 -4.74 -8.15
CA ILE A 124 -3.73 -6.15 -8.12
C ILE A 124 -4.85 -6.96 -7.52
N LEU A 125 -5.15 -8.13 -8.09
CA LEU A 125 -5.93 -9.15 -7.40
C LEU A 125 -4.99 -9.99 -6.53
N ASP A 126 -5.29 -10.06 -5.23
CA ASP A 126 -4.62 -10.99 -4.32
C ASP A 126 -5.00 -12.46 -4.66
N PRO A 127 -4.32 -13.45 -4.05
CA PRO A 127 -4.65 -14.87 -4.25
C PRO A 127 -6.12 -15.27 -4.04
N GLU A 128 -6.87 -14.55 -3.21
CA GLU A 128 -8.31 -14.78 -2.98
C GLU A 128 -9.20 -13.87 -3.85
N GLY A 129 -8.61 -13.12 -4.78
CA GLY A 129 -9.29 -12.26 -5.72
C GLY A 129 -9.73 -10.90 -5.16
N ARG A 130 -9.21 -10.47 -4.00
CA ARG A 130 -9.45 -9.10 -3.49
C ARG A 130 -8.69 -8.10 -4.34
N ASN A 131 -9.33 -6.98 -4.69
CA ASN A 131 -8.72 -5.93 -5.49
C ASN A 131 -7.96 -4.93 -4.60
N ILE A 132 -6.66 -5.15 -4.42
CA ILE A 132 -5.81 -4.27 -3.63
C ILE A 132 -5.18 -3.19 -4.52
N GLU A 133 -5.02 -2.00 -3.96
CA GLU A 133 -4.46 -0.85 -4.67
C GLU A 133 -3.35 -0.17 -3.87
N ALA A 134 -2.36 0.38 -4.59
CA ALA A 134 -1.52 1.46 -4.07
C ALA A 134 -1.80 2.74 -4.85
N VAL A 135 -2.04 3.84 -4.14
CA VAL A 135 -2.41 5.14 -4.73
C VAL A 135 -1.52 6.27 -4.25
N CYS A 136 -1.03 7.08 -5.19
CA CYS A 136 -0.38 8.35 -4.92
C CYS A 136 -1.23 9.49 -5.50
N LEU A 137 -1.72 10.38 -4.63
CA LEU A 137 -2.53 11.54 -5.03
C LEU A 137 -1.71 12.82 -5.25
N LYS A 138 -0.39 12.78 -5.00
CA LYS A 138 0.45 13.95 -5.20
C LYS A 138 0.58 14.29 -6.68
N PRO A 139 0.56 15.58 -7.05
CA PRO A 139 0.94 16.01 -8.39
C PRO A 139 2.32 15.47 -8.77
N GLY A 140 2.54 15.15 -10.05
CA GLY A 140 3.76 14.49 -10.53
C GLY A 140 5.05 15.17 -10.05
N PHE A 141 5.11 16.50 -10.07
CA PHE A 141 6.28 17.25 -9.63
C PHE A 141 6.61 17.11 -8.12
N TRP A 142 5.64 16.76 -7.25
CA TRP A 142 5.85 16.45 -5.83
C TRP A 142 5.94 14.94 -5.55
N ALA A 143 5.62 14.11 -6.53
CA ALA A 143 5.49 12.67 -6.40
C ALA A 143 6.73 11.92 -6.94
N GLU A 144 7.61 12.61 -7.66
CA GLU A 144 8.92 12.09 -8.10
C GLU A 144 10.01 12.47 -7.08
N GLU A 145 10.99 11.57 -6.86
CA GLU A 145 12.07 11.73 -5.87
C GLU A 145 13.02 12.91 -6.16
N TRP A 146 13.03 13.42 -7.40
CA TRP A 146 13.92 14.50 -7.86
C TRP A 146 13.55 15.91 -7.35
N SER A 147 12.45 16.06 -6.62
CA SER A 147 11.84 17.36 -6.31
C SER A 147 12.53 18.17 -5.19
N TRP A 148 13.40 17.55 -4.37
CA TRP A 148 14.06 18.22 -3.25
C TRP A 148 15.55 18.59 -3.47
N PRO A 149 16.42 17.79 -4.12
CA PRO A 149 17.84 18.12 -4.15
C PRO A 149 18.25 19.18 -5.19
N VAL A 150 17.43 19.41 -6.23
CA VAL A 150 17.83 20.30 -7.36
C VAL A 150 17.62 21.78 -7.03
N TRP A 151 16.61 22.14 -6.24
CA TRP A 151 16.35 23.54 -5.88
C TRP A 151 17.27 24.08 -4.78
N ALA A 152 17.76 23.21 -3.89
CA ALA A 152 18.75 23.60 -2.87
C ALA A 152 20.10 24.02 -3.47
N GLY A 153 20.40 23.60 -4.72
CA GLY A 153 21.64 23.97 -5.42
C GLY A 153 21.58 25.28 -6.22
N LEU A 154 20.38 25.82 -6.51
CA LEU A 154 20.22 27.00 -7.39
C LEU A 154 19.96 28.31 -6.63
N GLY A 155 19.74 28.28 -5.31
CA GLY A 155 19.51 29.48 -4.49
C GLY A 155 20.76 30.11 -3.87
N GLY A 156 21.95 29.53 -4.03
CA GLY A 156 23.15 29.87 -3.25
C GLY A 156 24.14 30.87 -3.87
N ALA A 157 23.82 31.52 -4.99
CA ALA A 157 24.85 32.22 -5.79
C ALA A 157 24.60 33.71 -6.10
N VAL A 158 23.75 34.43 -5.35
CA VAL A 158 23.62 35.90 -5.55
C VAL A 158 23.43 36.63 -4.22
N ALA A 159 24.55 36.97 -3.55
CA ALA A 159 24.71 38.21 -2.77
C ALA A 159 26.05 38.21 -2.02
N ALA A 160 27.14 38.52 -2.73
CA ALA A 160 28.36 39.02 -2.09
C ALA A 160 28.91 40.17 -2.95
N GLY A 161 28.16 41.27 -2.98
CA GLY A 161 28.55 42.52 -3.58
C GLY A 161 28.45 43.65 -2.57
N ALA A 162 29.64 44.11 -2.13
CA ALA A 162 29.96 45.46 -1.61
C ALA A 162 29.28 45.98 -0.32
N ALA A 163 30.09 46.24 0.71
CA ALA A 163 30.22 47.56 1.37
C ALA A 163 31.29 47.55 2.49
N TYR A 164 32.51 47.95 2.13
CA TYR A 164 33.31 49.06 2.70
C TYR A 164 33.15 49.59 4.16
N TRP A 165 34.33 49.85 4.76
CA TRP A 165 34.72 50.77 5.86
C TRP A 165 34.22 50.51 7.30
N PHE A 166 35.12 50.08 8.21
CA PHE A 166 35.96 50.90 9.11
C PHE A 166 37.12 50.06 9.66
#